data_AF-A0AAJ6EZN4-F1
#
_entry.id   AF-A0AAJ6EZN4-F1
#
_cell.length_a   1.000
_cell.length_b   1.000
_cell.length_c   1.000
_cell.angle_alpha   90.00
_cell.angle_beta   90.00
_cell.angle_gamma   90.00
#
_symmetry.space_group_name_H-M   'P 1'
#
loop_
_entity.id
_entity.type
_entity.pdbx_description
1 polymer ?
#
loop_
_entity_poly.entity_id
_entity_poly.type
_entity_poly.pdbx_seq_one_letter_code
_entity_poly.pdbx_strand_id
1 'polypeptide(L)'
;MTNHRFETIARFVCPNCKRHVSTTVAVPEPSFEAERASDNVSEGSVEVACPKCKNVFNGHCFNTVSSCDITLDDFGNITVEAELAQYAPDDEDWVDYDAPDNPRAVFLDSYHHTGELLAEHGGEGAHLVNRMVFAQQVGALEAYLSDTLINLVSEDAEALKKLLASDKDLSSKKFTLAEIAAGKELVHSEVLLYLRSIVYHNIPKVRALYNIAANVDLFDLLGADKERLFKAIEYRHDCVHRNGWDSEGKRLEVFTKSYVQETADMMKVLVESIEKKLYRLDMDDLVPF
;
A
#
# COMPACT_ATOMS: atom_id res chain seq x y z
N MET A 1 -11.06 -12.14 21.05
CA MET A 1 -11.58 -12.46 19.71
C MET A 1 -11.32 -11.22 18.89
N THR A 2 -10.28 -11.25 18.08
CA THR A 2 -9.97 -10.22 17.09
C THR A 2 -11.17 -10.12 16.15
N ASN A 3 -11.77 -8.94 16.06
CA ASN A 3 -12.98 -8.74 15.27
C ASN A 3 -12.52 -8.36 13.87
N HIS A 4 -12.20 -9.35 13.04
CA HIS A 4 -11.71 -9.11 11.68
C HIS A 4 -12.72 -8.22 10.92
N ARG A 5 -12.32 -7.00 10.59
CA ARG A 5 -13.15 -6.04 9.87
C ARG A 5 -12.90 -6.21 8.37
N PHE A 6 -13.96 -6.30 7.58
CA PHE A 6 -13.87 -6.30 6.12
C PHE A 6 -14.52 -5.05 5.58
N GLU A 7 -13.95 -4.50 4.52
CA GLU A 7 -14.43 -3.28 3.88
C GLU A 7 -14.48 -3.42 2.37
N THR A 8 -15.45 -2.76 1.76
CA THR A 8 -15.54 -2.60 0.31
C THR A 8 -15.67 -1.12 -0.06
N ILE A 9 -15.22 -0.77 -1.26
CA ILE A 9 -15.52 0.53 -1.86
C ILE A 9 -16.85 0.41 -2.61
N ALA A 10 -17.88 1.08 -2.09
CA ALA A 10 -19.20 1.18 -2.69
C ALA A 10 -19.32 2.47 -3.53
N ARG A 11 -19.72 2.32 -4.80
CA ARG A 11 -20.01 3.42 -5.72
C ARG A 11 -21.49 3.43 -6.09
N PHE A 12 -22.14 4.57 -5.90
CA PHE A 12 -23.57 4.72 -6.18
C PHE A 12 -23.95 6.18 -6.43
N VAL A 13 -25.14 6.40 -7.01
CA VAL A 13 -25.75 7.73 -7.10
C VAL A 13 -26.60 7.97 -5.87
N CYS A 14 -26.21 8.94 -5.03
CA CYS A 14 -26.93 9.22 -3.79
C CYS A 14 -28.40 9.60 -4.07
N PRO A 15 -29.38 8.88 -3.48
CA PRO A 15 -30.79 9.15 -3.75
C PRO A 15 -31.24 10.51 -3.22
N ASN A 16 -30.57 11.05 -2.18
CA ASN A 16 -30.91 12.35 -1.60
C ASN A 16 -30.32 13.51 -2.41
N CYS A 17 -28.99 13.56 -2.59
CA CYS A 17 -28.34 14.71 -3.24
C CYS A 17 -28.00 14.51 -4.73
N LYS A 18 -28.37 13.37 -5.33
CA LYS A 18 -28.23 13.04 -6.77
C LYS A 18 -26.79 13.14 -7.32
N ARG A 19 -25.78 13.05 -6.45
CA ARG A 19 -24.37 13.09 -6.83
C ARG A 19 -23.79 11.67 -6.80
N HIS A 20 -22.84 11.40 -7.69
CA HIS A 20 -22.02 10.19 -7.61
C HIS A 20 -21.20 10.21 -6.31
N VAL A 21 -21.22 9.07 -5.63
CA VAL A 21 -20.54 8.83 -4.36
C VAL A 21 -19.64 7.62 -4.53
N SER A 22 -18.47 7.70 -3.93
CA SER A 22 -17.60 6.56 -3.61
C SER A 22 -17.36 6.64 -2.11
N THR A 23 -17.63 5.56 -1.39
CA THR A 23 -17.42 5.49 0.07
C THR A 23 -16.96 4.08 0.45
N THR A 24 -16.24 3.99 1.56
CA THR A 24 -15.92 2.71 2.18
C THR A 24 -17.10 2.25 3.03
N VAL A 25 -17.40 0.95 2.98
CA VAL A 25 -18.51 0.31 3.71
C VAL A 25 -17.95 -0.92 4.43
N ALA A 26 -18.17 -1.01 5.74
CA ALA A 26 -17.87 -2.21 6.50
C ALA A 26 -18.87 -3.31 6.13
N VAL A 27 -18.35 -4.50 5.83
CA VAL A 27 -19.13 -5.66 5.36
C VAL A 27 -18.77 -6.90 6.18
N PRO A 28 -19.67 -7.90 6.24
CA PRO A 28 -19.39 -9.16 6.95
C PRO A 28 -18.16 -9.87 6.39
N GLU A 29 -17.38 -10.53 7.24
CA GLU A 29 -16.27 -11.40 6.82
C GLU A 29 -16.81 -12.54 5.94
N PRO A 30 -16.28 -12.76 4.72
CA PRO A 30 -16.73 -13.87 3.89
C PRO A 30 -16.33 -15.22 4.53
N SER A 31 -17.18 -16.22 4.42
CA SER A 31 -16.96 -17.52 5.04
C SER A 31 -15.86 -18.34 4.34
N PHE A 32 -14.60 -18.11 4.74
CA PHE A 32 -13.42 -18.80 4.19
C PHE A 32 -13.39 -20.32 4.45
N GLU A 33 -14.12 -20.82 5.46
CA GLU A 33 -14.14 -22.23 5.86
C GLU A 33 -15.22 -23.06 5.15
N ALA A 34 -15.99 -22.47 4.25
CA ALA A 34 -17.08 -23.16 3.57
C ALA A 34 -16.57 -24.23 2.59
N GLU A 35 -16.91 -25.51 2.82
CA GLU A 35 -16.51 -26.64 1.97
C GLU A 35 -17.12 -26.61 0.55
N ARG A 36 -18.20 -25.83 0.36
CA ARG A 36 -18.87 -25.65 -0.93
C ARG A 36 -18.89 -24.18 -1.31
N ALA A 37 -18.63 -23.89 -2.58
CA ALA A 37 -18.68 -22.52 -3.11
C ALA A 37 -20.04 -21.83 -2.91
N SER A 38 -21.14 -22.60 -2.81
CA SER A 38 -22.49 -22.09 -2.51
C SER A 38 -22.67 -21.62 -1.06
N ASP A 39 -21.81 -22.09 -0.17
CA ASP A 39 -21.93 -21.89 1.28
C ASP A 39 -20.93 -20.82 1.77
N ASN A 40 -20.19 -20.20 0.85
CA ASN A 40 -19.24 -19.11 1.09
C ASN A 40 -19.92 -17.74 1.00
N VAL A 41 -21.10 -17.61 1.61
CA VAL A 41 -21.86 -16.37 1.61
C VAL A 41 -22.02 -15.92 3.06
N SER A 42 -21.52 -14.73 3.36
CA SER A 42 -21.79 -14.04 4.60
C SER A 42 -22.70 -12.85 4.30
N GLU A 43 -23.85 -12.81 4.96
CA GLU A 43 -24.84 -11.75 4.79
C GLU A 43 -25.01 -10.93 6.06
N GLY A 44 -25.35 -9.65 5.92
CA GLY A 44 -25.50 -8.77 7.08
C GLY A 44 -25.99 -7.38 6.73
N SER A 45 -26.54 -6.71 7.73
CA SER A 45 -26.91 -5.29 7.62
C SER A 45 -25.67 -4.42 7.51
N VAL A 46 -25.72 -3.43 6.63
CA VAL A 46 -24.65 -2.46 6.40
C VAL A 46 -25.19 -1.04 6.39
N GLU A 47 -24.35 -0.09 6.77
CA GLU A 47 -24.64 1.33 6.71
C GLU A 47 -23.79 1.99 5.62
N VAL A 48 -24.43 2.64 4.65
CA VAL A 48 -23.77 3.32 3.54
C VAL A 48 -23.92 4.83 3.71
N ALA A 49 -22.84 5.51 4.05
CA ALA A 49 -22.85 6.95 4.24
C ALA A 49 -22.55 7.71 2.94
N CYS A 50 -23.33 8.76 2.64
CA CYS A 50 -22.97 9.69 1.58
C CYS A 50 -22.06 10.81 2.13
N PRO A 51 -20.76 10.88 1.77
CA PRO A 51 -19.85 11.92 2.26
C PRO A 51 -20.22 13.32 1.77
N LYS A 52 -21.07 13.43 0.74
CA LYS A 52 -21.45 14.72 0.13
C LYS A 52 -22.63 15.40 0.81
N CYS A 53 -23.60 14.64 1.34
CA CYS A 53 -24.77 15.18 2.04
C CYS A 53 -24.92 14.68 3.48
N LYS A 54 -24.02 13.80 3.91
CA LYS A 54 -23.96 13.19 5.25
C LYS A 54 -25.17 12.32 5.62
N ASN A 55 -26.03 12.00 4.66
CA ASN A 55 -27.11 11.05 4.89
C ASN A 55 -26.54 9.63 4.94
N VAL A 56 -27.02 8.84 5.88
CA VAL A 56 -26.71 7.41 6.03
C VAL A 56 -27.89 6.60 5.50
N PHE A 57 -27.59 5.56 4.74
CA PHE A 57 -28.58 4.64 4.19
C PHE A 57 -28.35 3.26 4.80
N ASN A 58 -29.41 2.65 5.32
CA ASN A 58 -29.35 1.25 5.72
C ASN A 58 -29.46 0.37 4.47
N GLY A 59 -28.76 -0.74 4.50
CA GLY A 59 -28.79 -1.72 3.45
C GLY A 59 -28.43 -3.11 3.95
N HIS A 60 -28.39 -4.01 3.00
CA HIS A 60 -28.01 -5.40 3.21
C HIS A 60 -26.90 -5.77 2.25
N CYS A 61 -25.88 -6.46 2.76
CA CYS A 61 -24.74 -6.92 2.01
C CYS A 61 -24.72 -8.44 1.94
N PHE A 62 -24.44 -8.97 0.74
CA PHE A 62 -24.05 -10.34 0.51
C PHE A 62 -22.58 -10.34 0.11
N ASN A 63 -21.72 -10.88 0.97
CA ASN A 63 -20.29 -10.92 0.75
C ASN A 63 -19.82 -12.37 0.55
N THR A 64 -19.02 -12.59 -0.50
CA THR A 64 -18.38 -13.86 -0.82
C THR A 64 -16.90 -13.63 -1.10
N VAL A 65 -16.12 -14.70 -1.20
CA VAL A 65 -14.70 -14.59 -1.61
C VAL A 65 -14.48 -13.99 -3.00
N SER A 66 -15.52 -13.90 -3.83
CA SER A 66 -15.41 -13.49 -5.24
C SER A 66 -16.39 -12.39 -5.66
N SER A 67 -17.25 -11.93 -4.76
CA SER A 67 -18.21 -10.84 -5.02
C SER A 67 -18.63 -10.19 -3.71
N CYS A 68 -18.96 -8.91 -3.78
CA CYS A 68 -19.62 -8.19 -2.71
C CYS A 68 -20.78 -7.43 -3.33
N ASP A 69 -22.00 -7.71 -2.89
CA ASP A 69 -23.22 -7.11 -3.40
C ASP A 69 -23.92 -6.34 -2.27
N ILE A 70 -24.26 -5.08 -2.51
CA ILE A 70 -24.93 -4.22 -1.52
C ILE A 70 -26.24 -3.71 -2.09
N THR A 71 -27.33 -3.85 -1.32
CA THR A 71 -28.64 -3.29 -1.64
C THR A 71 -29.07 -2.31 -0.56
N LEU A 72 -29.61 -1.15 -0.94
CA LEU A 72 -30.14 -0.17 0.01
C LEU A 72 -31.62 -0.46 0.29
N ASP A 73 -32.01 -0.54 1.56
CA ASP A 73 -33.35 -1.02 1.99
C ASP A 73 -34.48 -0.17 1.40
N ASP A 74 -34.40 1.15 1.54
CA ASP A 74 -35.41 2.10 1.05
C ASP A 74 -35.21 2.50 -0.43
N PHE A 75 -34.14 2.01 -1.06
CA PHE A 75 -33.71 2.46 -2.39
C PHE A 75 -33.21 1.31 -3.28
N GLY A 76 -33.93 0.18 -3.30
CA GLY A 76 -33.54 -1.01 -4.07
C GLY A 76 -33.44 -0.82 -5.60
N ASN A 77 -33.86 0.33 -6.13
CA ASN A 77 -33.67 0.70 -7.54
C ASN A 77 -32.33 1.40 -7.83
N ILE A 78 -31.53 1.71 -6.80
CA ILE A 78 -30.20 2.30 -6.94
C ILE A 78 -29.19 1.15 -7.03
N THR A 79 -28.47 1.08 -8.14
CA THR A 79 -27.33 0.18 -8.28
C THR A 79 -26.18 0.67 -7.42
N VAL A 80 -25.71 -0.18 -6.52
CA VAL A 80 -24.48 0.01 -5.75
C VAL A 80 -23.42 -0.92 -6.34
N GLU A 81 -22.39 -0.35 -6.95
CA GLU A 81 -21.23 -1.10 -7.43
C GLU A 81 -20.24 -1.22 -6.27
N ALA A 82 -20.13 -2.41 -5.68
CA ALA A 82 -19.16 -2.70 -4.63
C ALA A 82 -17.97 -3.47 -5.22
N GLU A 83 -16.76 -3.11 -4.78
CA GLU A 83 -15.55 -3.87 -5.08
C GLU A 83 -15.47 -5.13 -4.19
N LEU A 84 -14.52 -6.02 -4.47
CA LEU A 84 -14.27 -7.16 -3.58
C LEU A 84 -13.96 -6.66 -2.17
N ALA A 85 -14.60 -7.26 -1.17
CA ALA A 85 -14.33 -6.95 0.22
C ALA A 85 -12.89 -7.31 0.56
N GLN A 86 -12.17 -6.37 1.14
CA GLN A 86 -10.80 -6.54 1.58
C GLN A 86 -10.75 -6.59 3.10
N TYR A 87 -9.79 -7.35 3.63
CA TYR A 87 -9.48 -7.28 5.05
C TYR A 87 -9.03 -5.86 5.38
N ALA A 88 -9.77 -5.22 6.28
CA ALA A 88 -9.38 -3.98 6.93
C ALA A 88 -8.77 -4.39 8.28
N PRO A 89 -7.44 -4.40 8.40
CA PRO A 89 -6.79 -4.70 9.67
C PRO A 89 -7.33 -3.77 10.76
N ASP A 90 -7.56 -4.32 11.96
CA ASP A 90 -7.83 -3.48 13.12
C ASP A 90 -6.68 -2.48 13.27
N ASP A 91 -6.99 -1.21 13.54
CA ASP A 91 -5.97 -0.16 13.69
C ASP A 91 -4.88 -0.59 14.71
N GLU A 92 -5.23 -1.44 15.68
CA GLU A 92 -4.34 -2.01 16.70
C GLU A 92 -3.20 -2.88 16.13
N ASP A 93 -3.41 -3.66 15.06
CA ASP A 93 -2.36 -4.54 14.50
C ASP A 93 -1.22 -3.74 13.84
N TRP A 94 -1.50 -2.51 13.38
CA TRP A 94 -0.51 -1.59 12.82
C TRP A 94 0.07 -0.61 13.83
N VAL A 95 -0.48 -0.53 15.05
CA VAL A 95 0.01 0.40 16.08
C VAL A 95 1.41 0.00 16.57
N ASP A 96 1.71 -1.30 16.58
CA ASP A 96 2.95 -1.86 17.16
C ASP A 96 4.12 -2.04 16.17
N TYR A 97 3.96 -1.68 14.88
CA TYR A 97 5.10 -1.71 13.95
C TYR A 97 5.94 -0.43 14.06
N ASP A 98 7.03 -0.52 14.81
CA ASP A 98 8.06 0.51 14.83
C ASP A 98 8.99 0.34 13.61
N ALA A 99 9.05 1.38 12.78
CA ALA A 99 9.98 1.42 11.67
C ALA A 99 11.43 1.32 12.21
N PRO A 100 12.31 0.54 11.58
CA PRO A 100 13.70 0.41 12.02
C PRO A 100 14.41 1.76 11.97
N ASP A 101 15.30 2.02 12.93
CA ASP A 101 16.10 3.26 13.00
C ASP A 101 16.92 3.51 11.72
N ASN A 102 17.34 2.45 11.04
CA ASN A 102 18.15 2.52 9.83
C ASN A 102 17.54 1.69 8.68
N PRO A 103 16.51 2.22 7.98
CA PRO A 103 15.87 1.54 6.85
C PRO A 103 16.85 1.24 5.71
N ARG A 104 17.84 2.12 5.50
CA ARG A 104 18.91 1.91 4.50
C ARG A 104 19.71 0.64 4.79
N ALA A 105 20.10 0.41 6.03
CA ALA A 105 20.83 -0.80 6.41
C ALA A 105 20.01 -2.06 6.20
N VAL A 106 18.72 -2.04 6.54
CA VAL A 106 17.79 -3.17 6.29
C VAL A 106 17.66 -3.47 4.79
N PHE A 107 17.53 -2.43 3.97
CA PHE A 107 17.52 -2.58 2.51
C PHE A 107 18.81 -3.19 1.98
N LEU A 108 19.97 -2.68 2.43
CA LEU A 108 21.28 -3.17 1.97
C LEU A 108 21.53 -4.61 2.37
N ASP A 109 21.16 -5.00 3.59
CA ASP A 109 21.23 -6.39 4.04
C ASP A 109 20.41 -7.32 3.13
N SER A 110 19.16 -6.94 2.83
CA SER A 110 18.33 -7.68 1.88
C SER A 110 18.94 -7.69 0.47
N TYR A 111 19.51 -6.59 0.00
CA TYR A 111 20.18 -6.51 -1.30
C TYR A 111 21.37 -7.48 -1.39
N HIS A 112 22.23 -7.52 -0.38
CA HIS A 112 23.40 -8.40 -0.34
C HIS A 112 23.00 -9.87 -0.25
N HIS A 113 22.15 -10.24 0.72
CA HIS A 113 21.72 -11.63 0.91
C HIS A 113 20.99 -12.18 -0.31
N THR A 114 20.13 -11.38 -0.95
CA THR A 114 19.41 -11.83 -2.15
C THR A 114 20.32 -11.89 -3.38
N GLY A 115 21.33 -11.02 -3.47
CA GLY A 115 22.36 -11.08 -4.51
C GLY A 115 23.21 -12.35 -4.42
N GLU A 116 23.62 -12.73 -3.21
CA GLU A 116 24.33 -14.01 -2.96
C GLU A 116 23.46 -15.21 -3.35
N LEU A 117 22.20 -15.24 -2.92
CA LEU A 117 21.24 -16.28 -3.27
C LEU A 117 21.07 -16.39 -4.80
N LEU A 118 20.99 -15.27 -5.52
CA LEU A 118 20.89 -15.24 -6.97
C LEU A 118 22.18 -15.77 -7.65
N ALA A 119 23.34 -15.38 -7.13
CA ALA A 119 24.63 -15.80 -7.65
C ALA A 119 24.80 -17.32 -7.53
N GLU A 120 24.56 -17.87 -6.33
CA GLU A 120 24.77 -19.29 -6.01
C GLU A 120 23.69 -20.20 -6.60
N HIS A 121 22.42 -19.79 -6.50
CA HIS A 121 21.28 -20.67 -6.76
C HIS A 121 20.39 -20.21 -7.92
N GLY A 122 20.63 -19.04 -8.48
CA GLY A 122 19.88 -18.59 -9.65
C GLY A 122 20.15 -19.47 -10.88
N GLY A 123 19.19 -19.46 -11.81
CA GLY A 123 19.26 -20.18 -13.08
C GLY A 123 19.03 -19.23 -14.27
N GLU A 124 18.60 -19.79 -15.39
CA GLU A 124 18.21 -19.02 -16.59
C GLU A 124 16.77 -18.51 -16.50
N GLY A 125 16.49 -17.36 -17.11
CA GLY A 125 15.13 -16.87 -17.38
C GLY A 125 14.15 -16.99 -16.21
N ALA A 126 13.03 -17.69 -16.39
CA ALA A 126 11.97 -17.85 -15.39
C ALA A 126 12.29 -18.76 -14.18
N HIS A 127 13.58 -18.97 -13.86
CA HIS A 127 13.99 -19.80 -12.72
C HIS A 127 13.32 -19.31 -11.42
N LEU A 128 12.88 -20.25 -10.58
CA LEU A 128 12.12 -19.93 -9.37
C LEU A 128 12.91 -19.01 -8.42
N VAL A 129 14.18 -19.32 -8.18
CA VAL A 129 15.05 -18.50 -7.32
C VAL A 129 15.15 -17.07 -7.87
N ASN A 130 15.27 -16.89 -9.18
CA ASN A 130 15.39 -15.56 -9.78
C ASN A 130 14.11 -14.74 -9.56
N ARG A 131 12.93 -15.37 -9.72
CA ARG A 131 11.63 -14.71 -9.48
C ARG A 131 11.41 -14.37 -8.01
N MET A 132 11.81 -15.26 -7.11
CA MET A 132 11.74 -15.02 -5.66
C MET A 132 12.65 -13.87 -5.24
N VAL A 133 13.91 -13.88 -5.68
CA VAL A 133 14.86 -12.79 -5.42
C VAL A 133 14.35 -11.47 -5.99
N PHE A 134 13.88 -11.48 -7.23
CA PHE A 134 13.32 -10.29 -7.87
C PHE A 134 12.15 -9.70 -7.08
N ALA A 135 11.18 -10.53 -6.69
CA ALA A 135 10.03 -10.08 -5.91
C ALA A 135 10.46 -9.55 -4.52
N GLN A 136 11.42 -10.22 -3.87
CA GLN A 136 11.94 -9.82 -2.57
C GLN A 136 12.67 -8.46 -2.64
N GLN A 137 13.45 -8.21 -3.69
CA GLN A 137 14.17 -6.94 -3.86
C GLN A 137 13.22 -5.76 -4.05
N VAL A 138 12.14 -5.95 -4.80
CA VAL A 138 11.08 -4.93 -4.92
C VAL A 138 10.39 -4.72 -3.56
N GLY A 139 10.10 -5.79 -2.82
CA GLY A 139 9.56 -5.72 -1.46
C GLY A 139 10.47 -4.97 -0.48
N ALA A 140 11.79 -5.18 -0.57
CA ALA A 140 12.77 -4.45 0.23
C ALA A 140 12.77 -2.94 -0.09
N LEU A 141 12.63 -2.56 -1.37
CA LEU A 141 12.45 -1.16 -1.76
C LEU A 141 11.15 -0.58 -1.19
N GLU A 142 10.03 -1.32 -1.25
CA GLU A 142 8.75 -0.90 -0.68
C GLU A 142 8.88 -0.63 0.83
N ALA A 143 9.50 -1.54 1.58
CA ALA A 143 9.74 -1.39 3.01
C ALA A 143 10.63 -0.18 3.32
N TYR A 144 11.75 -0.03 2.61
CA TYR A 144 12.63 1.12 2.75
C TYR A 144 11.87 2.45 2.55
N LEU A 145 11.07 2.56 1.49
CA LEU A 145 10.31 3.77 1.19
C LEU A 145 9.25 4.06 2.27
N SER A 146 8.69 3.02 2.89
CA SER A 146 7.75 3.14 3.99
C SER A 146 8.42 3.62 5.26
N ASP A 147 9.40 2.86 5.74
CA ASP A 147 10.07 3.10 7.00
C ASP A 147 10.80 4.45 6.99
N THR A 148 11.45 4.81 5.88
CA THR A 148 12.14 6.10 5.75
C THR A 148 11.17 7.27 5.83
N LEU A 149 10.00 7.17 5.20
CA LEU A 149 9.00 8.23 5.24
C LEU A 149 8.34 8.33 6.63
N ILE A 150 8.11 7.20 7.29
CA ILE A 150 7.62 7.12 8.67
C ILE A 150 8.60 7.80 9.62
N ASN A 151 9.90 7.45 9.56
CA ASN A 151 10.93 8.04 10.41
C ASN A 151 11.04 9.55 10.16
N LEU A 152 11.11 9.98 8.90
CA LEU A 152 11.18 11.40 8.54
C LEU A 152 10.04 12.21 9.16
N VAL A 153 8.81 11.70 9.08
CA VAL A 153 7.61 12.41 9.56
C VAL A 153 7.50 12.37 11.07
N SER A 154 8.01 11.32 11.71
CA SER A 154 8.05 11.18 13.17
C SER A 154 9.08 12.12 13.79
N GLU A 155 10.20 12.35 13.11
CA GLU A 155 11.33 13.13 13.62
C GLU A 155 11.32 14.62 13.20
N ASP A 156 10.75 14.94 12.02
CA ASP A 156 10.68 16.31 11.49
C ASP A 156 9.25 16.87 11.54
N ALA A 157 9.02 17.74 12.53
CA ALA A 157 7.74 18.42 12.73
C ALA A 157 7.29 19.28 11.53
N GLU A 158 8.22 19.83 10.74
CA GLU A 158 7.86 20.57 9.52
C GLU A 158 7.48 19.62 8.38
N ALA A 159 8.11 18.44 8.26
CA ALA A 159 7.68 17.41 7.32
C ALA A 159 6.24 16.94 7.62
N LEU A 160 5.95 16.64 8.89
CA LEU A 160 4.60 16.31 9.38
C LEU A 160 3.57 17.38 9.02
N LYS A 161 3.89 18.64 9.32
CA LYS A 161 3.02 19.79 9.04
C LYS A 161 2.74 19.96 7.54
N LYS A 162 3.75 19.77 6.68
CA LYS A 162 3.56 19.84 5.21
C LYS A 162 2.61 18.76 4.72
N LEU A 163 2.75 17.52 5.22
CA LEU A 163 1.84 16.42 4.89
C LEU A 163 0.40 16.72 5.31
N LEU A 164 0.19 17.13 6.56
CA LEU A 164 -1.14 17.50 7.07
C LEU A 164 -1.82 18.60 6.24
N ALA A 165 -1.03 19.56 5.72
CA ALA A 165 -1.56 20.67 4.95
C ALA A 165 -1.81 20.34 3.47
N SER A 166 -1.01 19.45 2.87
CA SER A 166 -0.93 19.30 1.41
C SER A 166 -1.40 17.95 0.88
N ASP A 167 -1.34 16.88 1.70
CA ASP A 167 -1.90 15.60 1.32
C ASP A 167 -3.43 15.64 1.44
N LYS A 168 -4.13 15.21 0.39
CA LYS A 168 -5.59 15.33 0.30
C LYS A 168 -6.33 14.45 1.30
N ASP A 169 -5.77 13.29 1.62
CA ASP A 169 -6.43 12.33 2.50
C ASP A 169 -6.31 12.83 3.94
N LEU A 170 -5.10 13.24 4.35
CA LEU A 170 -4.83 13.82 5.67
C LEU A 170 -5.54 15.17 5.89
N SER A 171 -5.44 16.11 4.95
CA SER A 171 -6.05 17.45 5.10
C SER A 171 -7.58 17.43 5.16
N SER A 172 -8.20 16.32 4.74
CA SER A 172 -9.65 16.15 4.77
C SER A 172 -10.19 15.51 6.06
N LYS A 173 -9.33 14.88 6.87
CA LYS A 173 -9.71 14.25 8.15
C LYS A 173 -10.23 15.30 9.15
N LYS A 174 -11.21 14.90 9.96
CA LYS A 174 -11.86 15.77 10.97
C LYS A 174 -11.98 15.03 12.28
N PHE A 175 -11.71 15.74 13.37
CA PHE A 175 -11.80 15.23 14.73
C PHE A 175 -12.65 16.16 15.59
N THR A 176 -13.38 15.58 16.52
CA THR A 176 -14.13 16.26 17.58
C THR A 176 -13.20 16.62 18.74
N LEU A 177 -13.61 17.58 19.57
CA LEU A 177 -12.86 17.92 20.78
C LEU A 177 -12.75 16.76 21.78
N ALA A 178 -13.73 15.85 21.79
CA ALA A 178 -13.71 14.67 22.65
C ALA A 178 -12.61 13.68 22.23
N GLU A 179 -12.47 13.42 20.93
CA GLU A 179 -11.41 12.56 20.39
C GLU A 179 -10.02 13.16 20.64
N ILE A 180 -9.88 14.48 20.43
CA ILE A 180 -8.63 15.20 20.71
C ILE A 180 -8.29 15.15 22.21
N ALA A 181 -9.28 15.24 23.09
CA ALA A 181 -9.06 15.16 24.53
C ALA A 181 -8.71 13.74 25.01
N ALA A 182 -9.14 12.70 24.28
CA ALA A 182 -8.86 11.31 24.62
C ALA A 182 -7.46 10.85 24.19
N GLY A 183 -6.93 11.37 23.08
CA GLY A 183 -5.64 10.94 22.51
C GLY A 183 -4.52 11.96 22.69
N LYS A 184 -3.52 11.65 23.52
CA LYS A 184 -2.38 12.54 23.80
C LYS A 184 -1.54 12.88 22.54
N GLU A 185 -1.63 12.08 21.48
CA GLU A 185 -0.89 12.26 20.22
C GLU A 185 -1.73 11.91 18.99
N LEU A 186 -3.05 12.13 19.05
CA LEU A 186 -4.01 11.73 18.02
C LEU A 186 -3.54 12.05 16.59
N VAL A 187 -3.07 13.28 16.34
CA VAL A 187 -2.62 13.71 15.02
C VAL A 187 -1.43 12.89 14.52
N HIS A 188 -0.47 12.59 15.39
CA HIS A 188 0.72 11.81 15.03
C HIS A 188 0.32 10.37 14.70
N SER A 189 -0.44 9.72 15.59
CA SER A 189 -0.95 8.35 15.38
C SER A 189 -1.74 8.23 14.07
N GLU A 190 -2.60 9.19 13.76
CA GLU A 190 -3.41 9.20 12.55
C GLU A 190 -2.61 9.36 11.27
N VAL A 191 -1.49 10.08 11.34
CA VAL A 191 -0.55 10.21 10.21
C VAL A 191 0.24 8.91 10.04
N LEU A 192 0.71 8.29 11.13
CA LEU A 192 1.41 7.01 11.05
C LEU A 192 0.52 5.90 10.50
N LEU A 193 -0.71 5.78 11.00
CA LEU A 193 -1.70 4.83 10.46
C LEU A 193 -1.94 5.06 8.97
N TYR A 194 -2.07 6.33 8.57
CA TYR A 194 -2.21 6.68 7.16
C TYR A 194 -1.00 6.25 6.33
N LEU A 195 0.23 6.57 6.76
CA LEU A 195 1.44 6.18 6.04
C LEU A 195 1.59 4.67 5.94
N ARG A 196 1.31 3.93 7.02
CA ARG A 196 1.31 2.46 7.05
C ARG A 196 0.28 1.85 6.11
N SER A 197 -0.86 2.50 5.90
CA SER A 197 -1.90 2.05 4.96
C SER A 197 -1.54 2.21 3.48
N ILE A 198 -0.46 2.93 3.15
CA ILE A 198 -0.08 3.18 1.76
C ILE A 198 0.48 1.91 1.11
N VAL A 199 0.01 1.63 -0.10
CA VAL A 199 0.59 0.60 -0.97
C VAL A 199 1.85 1.16 -1.62
N TYR A 200 3.04 0.82 -1.11
CA TYR A 200 4.30 1.48 -1.50
C TYR A 200 4.81 1.16 -2.91
N HIS A 201 4.31 0.11 -3.56
CA HIS A 201 4.53 -0.07 -5.00
C HIS A 201 3.69 0.87 -5.88
N ASN A 202 2.78 1.69 -5.31
CA ASN A 202 2.16 2.82 -6.01
C ASN A 202 3.13 4.02 -6.03
N ILE A 203 4.17 3.95 -6.85
CA ILE A 203 5.24 4.96 -6.91
C ILE A 203 4.72 6.39 -7.15
N PRO A 204 3.68 6.65 -7.96
CA PRO A 204 3.13 7.99 -8.09
C PRO A 204 2.62 8.59 -6.77
N LYS A 205 1.95 7.79 -5.93
CA LYS A 205 1.51 8.22 -4.59
C LYS A 205 2.71 8.42 -3.67
N VAL A 206 3.65 7.47 -3.63
CA VAL A 206 4.86 7.57 -2.79
C VAL A 206 5.70 8.79 -3.19
N ARG A 207 5.90 9.04 -4.49
CA ARG A 207 6.56 10.25 -5.00
C ARG A 207 5.89 11.52 -4.49
N ALA A 208 4.56 11.59 -4.52
CA ALA A 208 3.85 12.77 -4.03
C ALA A 208 4.10 12.99 -2.53
N LEU A 209 4.11 11.94 -1.73
CA LEU A 209 4.39 12.01 -0.30
C LEU A 209 5.83 12.48 -0.02
N TYR A 210 6.83 11.91 -0.69
CA TYR A 210 8.23 12.34 -0.58
C TYR A 210 8.44 13.79 -1.03
N ASN A 211 7.75 14.21 -2.09
CA ASN A 211 7.80 15.59 -2.58
C ASN A 211 7.22 16.56 -1.54
N ILE A 212 6.06 16.23 -0.95
CA ILE A 212 5.42 17.06 0.08
C ILE A 212 6.28 17.12 1.35
N ALA A 213 6.72 15.97 1.86
CA ALA A 213 7.43 15.89 3.14
C ALA A 213 8.84 16.50 3.06
N ALA A 214 9.60 16.12 2.04
CA ALA A 214 11.05 16.40 1.96
C ALA A 214 11.48 17.20 0.72
N ASN A 215 10.56 17.58 -0.18
CA ASN A 215 10.90 18.15 -1.49
C ASN A 215 11.85 17.24 -2.30
N VAL A 216 11.64 15.92 -2.19
CA VAL A 216 12.35 14.90 -2.95
C VAL A 216 11.44 14.36 -4.04
N ASP A 217 11.85 14.53 -5.29
CA ASP A 217 11.14 13.97 -6.44
C ASP A 217 11.79 12.66 -6.89
N LEU A 218 11.11 11.53 -6.61
CA LEU A 218 11.60 10.20 -6.98
C LEU A 218 11.80 10.03 -8.49
N PHE A 219 11.00 10.69 -9.32
CA PHE A 219 11.16 10.57 -10.78
C PHE A 219 12.37 11.34 -11.28
N ASP A 220 12.71 12.46 -10.66
CA ASP A 220 13.95 13.18 -10.99
C ASP A 220 15.18 12.36 -10.60
N LEU A 221 15.12 11.64 -9.46
CA LEU A 221 16.19 10.74 -9.03
C LEU A 221 16.33 9.52 -9.95
N LEU A 222 15.22 8.96 -10.42
CA LEU A 222 15.21 7.81 -11.34
C LEU A 222 15.63 8.19 -12.77
N GLY A 223 15.30 9.40 -13.23
CA GLY A 223 15.59 9.83 -14.60
C GLY A 223 15.09 8.84 -15.65
N ALA A 224 16.02 8.29 -16.44
CA ALA A 224 15.71 7.34 -17.50
C ALA A 224 15.22 5.97 -17.00
N ASP A 225 15.55 5.59 -15.75
CA ASP A 225 15.18 4.30 -15.16
C ASP A 225 13.74 4.26 -14.63
N LYS A 226 13.01 5.38 -14.67
CA LYS A 226 11.61 5.46 -14.23
C LYS A 226 10.74 4.37 -14.88
N GLU A 227 10.80 4.22 -16.20
CA GLU A 227 9.98 3.23 -16.92
C GLU A 227 10.42 1.80 -16.59
N ARG A 228 11.72 1.60 -16.28
CA ARG A 228 12.27 0.32 -15.84
C ARG A 228 11.73 -0.07 -14.47
N LEU A 229 11.63 0.87 -13.53
CA LEU A 229 11.03 0.64 -12.21
C LEU A 229 9.53 0.32 -12.32
N PHE A 230 8.78 1.06 -13.14
CA PHE A 230 7.36 0.76 -13.36
C PHE A 230 7.15 -0.64 -13.90
N LYS A 231 7.97 -1.04 -14.87
CA LYS A 231 7.92 -2.40 -15.40
C LYS A 231 8.30 -3.44 -14.35
N ALA A 232 9.28 -3.15 -13.50
CA ALA A 232 9.67 -4.05 -12.43
C ALA A 232 8.54 -4.31 -11.41
N ILE A 233 7.76 -3.28 -11.09
CA ILE A 233 6.60 -3.38 -10.20
C ILE A 233 5.49 -4.22 -10.80
N GLU A 234 5.20 -4.04 -12.09
CA GLU A 234 4.25 -4.89 -12.83
C GLU A 234 4.70 -6.36 -12.77
N TYR A 235 5.97 -6.63 -13.08
CA TYR A 235 6.52 -7.98 -12.99
C TYR A 235 6.53 -8.56 -11.57
N ARG A 236 6.69 -7.73 -10.54
CA ARG A 236 6.57 -8.17 -9.15
C ARG A 236 5.14 -8.61 -8.84
N HIS A 237 4.13 -7.89 -9.34
CA HIS A 237 2.74 -8.30 -9.19
C HIS A 237 2.51 -9.67 -9.85
N ASP A 238 3.01 -9.88 -11.07
CA ASP A 238 2.91 -11.16 -11.77
C ASP A 238 3.69 -12.29 -11.07
N CYS A 239 4.86 -12.00 -10.50
CA CYS A 239 5.63 -12.98 -9.72
C CYS A 239 4.85 -13.44 -8.48
N VAL A 240 4.26 -12.51 -7.73
CA VAL A 240 3.59 -12.81 -6.46
C VAL A 240 2.19 -13.39 -6.64
N HIS A 241 1.37 -12.80 -7.52
CA HIS A 241 -0.05 -13.16 -7.62
C HIS A 241 -0.35 -14.14 -8.76
N ARG A 242 0.52 -14.23 -9.76
CA ARG A 242 0.35 -15.09 -10.93
C ARG A 242 1.49 -16.10 -11.10
N ASN A 243 2.36 -16.23 -10.09
CA ASN A 243 3.49 -17.16 -10.08
C ASN A 243 4.37 -17.07 -11.35
N GLY A 244 4.66 -15.85 -11.81
CA GLY A 244 5.53 -15.59 -12.96
C GLY A 244 4.86 -15.75 -14.33
N TRP A 245 3.53 -15.70 -14.37
CA TRP A 245 2.73 -15.61 -15.58
C TRP A 245 2.09 -14.22 -15.66
N ASP A 246 1.97 -13.64 -16.85
CA ASP A 246 1.29 -12.37 -17.02
C ASP A 246 -0.24 -12.53 -17.08
N SER A 247 -0.94 -11.40 -17.26
CA SER A 247 -2.40 -11.39 -17.37
C SER A 247 -2.99 -12.08 -18.59
N GLU A 248 -2.17 -12.37 -19.60
CA GLU A 248 -2.55 -13.07 -20.81
C GLU A 248 -2.24 -14.58 -20.73
N GLY A 249 -1.70 -15.05 -19.59
CA GLY A 249 -1.33 -16.44 -19.40
C GLY A 249 -0.04 -16.82 -20.14
N LYS A 250 0.86 -15.85 -20.37
CA LYS A 250 2.20 -16.10 -20.90
C LYS A 250 3.23 -16.08 -19.77
N ARG A 251 4.13 -17.06 -19.80
CA ARG A 251 5.22 -17.15 -18.81
C ARG A 251 6.26 -16.05 -19.05
N LEU A 252 6.63 -15.39 -17.97
CA LEU A 252 7.66 -14.36 -17.96
C LEU A 252 9.05 -14.99 -17.86
N GLU A 253 9.80 -14.98 -18.96
CA GLU A 253 11.16 -15.53 -19.06
C GLU A 253 12.26 -14.47 -18.89
N VAL A 254 11.89 -13.23 -18.55
CA VAL A 254 12.80 -12.06 -18.48
C VAL A 254 13.79 -12.13 -17.30
N PHE A 255 13.51 -12.93 -16.28
CA PHE A 255 14.23 -12.93 -14.99
C PHE A 255 15.60 -13.62 -15.03
N THR A 256 16.43 -13.36 -16.04
CA THR A 256 17.83 -13.82 -16.03
C THR A 256 18.59 -13.24 -14.83
N LYS A 257 19.69 -13.89 -14.41
CA LYS A 257 20.52 -13.37 -13.31
C LYS A 257 20.92 -11.91 -13.51
N SER A 258 21.35 -11.55 -14.72
CA SER A 258 21.75 -10.16 -15.02
C SER A 258 20.55 -9.21 -14.96
N TYR A 259 19.39 -9.58 -15.49
CA TYR A 259 18.21 -8.73 -15.40
C TYR A 259 17.79 -8.46 -13.95
N VAL A 260 17.76 -9.50 -13.12
CA VAL A 260 17.41 -9.38 -11.70
C VAL A 260 18.44 -8.52 -10.97
N GLN A 261 19.74 -8.80 -11.15
CA GLN A 261 20.80 -8.03 -10.50
C GLN A 261 20.79 -6.55 -10.92
N GLU A 262 20.69 -6.26 -12.22
CA GLU A 262 20.65 -4.87 -12.70
C GLU A 262 19.41 -4.12 -12.20
N THR A 263 18.29 -4.83 -11.99
CA THR A 263 17.10 -4.23 -11.39
C THR A 263 17.35 -3.92 -9.90
N ALA A 264 18.00 -4.82 -9.17
CA ALA A 264 18.42 -4.59 -7.79
C ALA A 264 19.37 -3.39 -7.67
N ASP A 265 20.36 -3.30 -8.58
CA ASP A 265 21.34 -2.23 -8.62
C ASP A 265 20.68 -0.86 -8.85
N MET A 266 19.71 -0.81 -9.77
CA MET A 266 18.90 0.39 -10.02
C MET A 266 18.13 0.83 -8.76
N MET A 267 17.52 -0.11 -8.03
CA MET A 267 16.81 0.19 -6.77
C MET A 267 17.78 0.68 -5.70
N LYS A 268 18.96 0.06 -5.59
CA LYS A 268 20.02 0.51 -4.68
C LYS A 268 20.47 1.93 -5.01
N VAL A 269 20.66 2.27 -6.27
CA VAL A 269 21.01 3.64 -6.69
C VAL A 269 19.93 4.65 -6.30
N LEU A 270 18.65 4.28 -6.44
CA LEU A 270 17.54 5.13 -5.98
C LEU A 270 17.59 5.34 -4.46
N VAL A 271 17.74 4.26 -3.68
CA VAL A 271 17.86 4.31 -2.21
C VAL A 271 18.98 5.27 -1.79
N GLU A 272 20.19 5.08 -2.31
CA GLU A 272 21.35 5.93 -1.99
C GLU A 272 21.13 7.40 -2.41
N SER A 273 20.42 7.62 -3.52
CA SER A 273 20.09 8.97 -3.99
C SER A 273 19.09 9.68 -3.07
N ILE A 274 18.12 8.93 -2.51
CA ILE A 274 17.18 9.45 -1.52
C ILE A 274 17.92 9.81 -0.23
N GLU A 275 18.74 8.88 0.28
CA GLU A 275 19.58 9.08 1.48
C GLU A 275 20.42 10.35 1.38
N LYS A 276 21.10 10.52 0.25
CA LYS A 276 21.88 11.73 -0.02
C LYS A 276 21.05 13.01 0.00
N LYS A 277 19.82 12.97 -0.51
CA LYS A 277 18.92 14.14 -0.52
C LYS A 277 18.37 14.46 0.86
N LEU A 278 18.04 13.45 1.65
CA LEU A 278 17.47 13.63 2.99
C LEU A 278 18.52 14.10 3.99
N TYR A 279 19.68 13.43 4.03
CA TYR A 279 20.68 13.63 5.08
C TYR A 279 21.88 14.48 4.64
N ARG A 280 21.91 14.94 3.38
CA ARG A 280 23.04 15.70 2.79
C ARG A 280 24.39 15.01 3.01
N LEU A 281 24.41 13.67 2.97
CA LEU A 281 25.63 12.89 3.13
C LEU A 281 26.58 13.18 1.96
N ASP A 282 27.82 13.52 2.28
CA ASP A 282 28.91 13.54 1.31
C ASP A 282 29.39 12.10 1.04
N MET A 283 29.97 11.86 -0.14
CA MET A 283 30.38 10.52 -0.61
C MET A 283 31.37 9.80 0.34
N ASP A 284 31.99 10.52 1.27
CA ASP A 284 32.95 9.99 2.23
C ASP A 284 32.29 9.40 3.49
N ASP A 285 31.00 9.69 3.76
CA ASP A 285 30.26 9.15 4.91
C ASP A 285 29.52 7.84 4.58
N LEU A 286 29.50 7.44 3.31
CA LEU A 286 29.02 6.13 2.85
C LEU A 286 30.11 5.08 3.08
N VAL A 287 30.40 4.78 4.34
CA VAL A 287 31.33 3.71 4.69
C VAL A 287 30.75 2.38 4.21
N PRO A 288 31.50 1.56 3.45
CA PRO A 288 31.08 0.21 3.12
C PRO A 288 31.15 -0.63 4.39
N PHE A 289 30.00 -1.11 4.86
CA PHE A 289 29.95 -2.28 5.73
C PHE A 289 29.90 -3.53 4.85
#